data_AF-A0A7V6PAS6-F1
#
_entry.id   AF-A0A7V6PAS6-F1
#
_cell.length_a   1.000
_cell.length_b   1.000
_cell.length_c   1.000
_cell.angle_alpha   90.00
_cell.angle_beta   90.00
_cell.angle_gamma   90.00
#
_symmetry.space_group_name_H-M   'P 1'
#
loop_
_entity.id
_entity.type
_entity.pdbx_description
1 polymer ?
#
loop_
_entity_poly.entity_id
_entity_poly.type
_entity_poly.pdbx_seq_one_letter_code
_entity_poly.pdbx_strand_id
1 'polypeptide(L)'
;MSEIGGNSGAREHGEYVQRNRTEGYVIQCDGEGAIVSALSGPSSAASDDYWAVGQLISIRSGDNRVVGLIRNVLVPGDVWIRGGDNTLHVHVEFLGEVRVQSNGQTTFNGGISQFPHPGAIAHRIRASDLAAIYAQTGQSSVSIGTLTQDATVPAHISVDDLISRHFAIVGTTGVGKSSAVMLLLRRIVAEKPNLRVLILDPHNEFASAFPDLAVAVDQTNIELPFWMLRLEEFADVIFRGRAPDPMELDILRDLVQLAREKMQGTEPLSAKTLRRQLADRQSVSADTPVAYRLPDLIALIDERMGLLDSKAERPYLRSLKARLESISADPRFRFMFAVTGGPETMRHSIGRIFRIPQNGKPICTFQLAGLPSEVVNAVASVLCRLAFDIALSSEGSLQTLVICEEAHRYIPADRDAGFWPTRQAIARIAKEGRKYGSYLGVISQRPGELDATILSQCNSIFAMRLGNERDQEIIKGAIRGGAQSMAGFLSSIANREAIAFGEAFSTPMRLTFETIPSHQLPGRSKSESALSGWRNDGKISLDRIVEKLRAFESSSQAEPADRLADDDNLWGNPVSTTHRDHASIEEQFHRASSLKPQTPLSLDTKQSIEKMGELVRSFRKDRER
;
A
#
# COMPACT_ATOMS: atom_id res chain seq x y z
N MET A 1 -9.57 -31.67 -80.90
CA MET A 1 -8.96 -30.80 -81.91
C MET A 1 -9.18 -29.37 -81.48
N SER A 2 -8.05 -28.66 -81.32
CA SER A 2 -7.84 -27.21 -81.19
C SER A 2 -8.42 -26.46 -79.98
N GLU A 3 -7.48 -26.14 -79.09
CA GLU A 3 -7.42 -25.06 -78.11
C GLU A 3 -7.65 -23.65 -78.68
N ILE A 4 -7.98 -22.72 -77.77
CA ILE A 4 -7.34 -21.41 -77.44
C ILE A 4 -8.50 -20.52 -76.94
N GLY A 5 -8.63 -20.09 -75.68
CA GLY A 5 -7.64 -19.48 -74.79
C GLY A 5 -7.97 -17.98 -74.64
N GLY A 6 -8.67 -17.58 -73.57
CA GLY A 6 -9.19 -16.22 -73.40
C GLY A 6 -9.59 -15.88 -71.97
N ASN A 7 -8.56 -15.61 -71.17
CA ASN A 7 -8.52 -15.16 -69.78
C ASN A 7 -9.59 -14.08 -69.40
N SER A 8 -10.56 -14.42 -68.54
CA SER A 8 -11.45 -13.44 -67.89
C SER A 8 -10.98 -13.18 -66.46
N GLY A 9 -10.20 -12.11 -66.28
CA GLY A 9 -9.75 -11.65 -64.98
C GLY A 9 -10.92 -11.24 -64.09
N ALA A 10 -11.13 -11.99 -63.01
CA ALA A 10 -11.99 -11.59 -61.90
C ALA A 10 -11.38 -10.34 -61.24
N ARG A 11 -11.99 -9.18 -61.51
CA ARG A 11 -11.79 -7.99 -60.68
C ARG A 11 -12.61 -8.19 -59.41
N GLU A 12 -11.98 -8.70 -58.37
CA GLU A 12 -12.47 -8.55 -57.00
C GLU A 12 -12.47 -7.04 -56.68
N HIS A 13 -13.64 -6.40 -56.83
CA HIS A 13 -13.92 -5.16 -56.10
C HIS A 13 -13.99 -5.54 -54.63
N GLY A 14 -12.84 -5.46 -53.95
CA GLY A 14 -12.84 -5.31 -52.50
C GLY A 14 -13.66 -4.08 -52.18
N GLU A 15 -14.88 -4.29 -51.69
CA GLU A 15 -15.64 -3.26 -51.01
C GLU A 15 -14.74 -2.73 -49.89
N TYR A 16 -14.14 -1.58 -50.14
CA TYR A 16 -13.65 -0.73 -49.07
C TYR A 16 -14.87 -0.48 -48.20
N VAL A 17 -14.96 -1.15 -47.06
CA VAL A 17 -15.85 -0.74 -45.97
C VAL A 17 -15.47 0.70 -45.69
N GLN A 18 -16.29 1.63 -46.20
CA GLN A 18 -16.19 3.04 -45.91
C GLN A 18 -16.38 3.15 -44.41
N ARG A 19 -15.27 3.23 -43.66
CA ARG A 19 -15.32 3.51 -42.22
C ARG A 19 -16.06 4.83 -42.10
N ASN A 20 -17.28 4.76 -41.58
CA ASN A 20 -18.15 5.90 -41.39
C ASN A 20 -17.51 6.74 -40.28
N ARG A 21 -16.56 7.59 -40.64
CA ARG A 21 -15.91 8.50 -39.68
C ARG A 21 -16.99 9.50 -39.29
N THR A 22 -17.53 9.35 -38.10
CA THR A 22 -18.36 10.36 -37.46
C THR A 22 -17.50 11.62 -37.29
N GLU A 23 -17.60 12.52 -38.26
CA GLU A 23 -16.98 13.85 -38.21
C GLU A 23 -17.96 14.81 -37.52
N GLY A 24 -17.40 15.65 -36.66
CA GLY A 24 -18.13 16.75 -36.03
C GLY A 24 -17.55 18.09 -36.47
N TYR A 25 -18.30 19.16 -36.29
CA TYR A 25 -17.88 20.51 -36.60
C TYR A 25 -17.96 21.38 -35.36
N VAL A 26 -16.89 22.13 -35.08
CA VAL A 26 -16.89 23.12 -33.99
C VAL A 26 -17.96 24.16 -34.28
N ILE A 27 -18.90 24.36 -33.35
CA ILE A 27 -19.93 25.40 -33.45
C ILE A 27 -19.69 26.55 -32.48
N GLN A 28 -18.90 26.30 -31.42
CA GLN A 28 -18.49 27.30 -30.44
C GLN A 28 -17.09 26.96 -29.94
N CYS A 29 -16.26 27.97 -29.70
CA CYS A 29 -14.94 27.83 -29.09
C CYS A 29 -14.71 28.98 -28.12
N ASP A 30 -14.16 28.69 -26.96
CA ASP A 30 -13.65 29.66 -25.99
C ASP A 30 -12.20 29.32 -25.60
N GLY A 31 -11.67 29.92 -24.55
CA GLY A 31 -10.28 29.71 -24.12
C GLY A 31 -10.04 28.38 -23.41
N GLU A 32 -11.08 27.70 -22.92
CA GLU A 32 -10.98 26.46 -22.15
C GLU A 32 -11.46 25.23 -22.95
N GLY A 33 -12.32 25.44 -23.94
CA GLY A 33 -12.93 24.36 -24.68
C GLY A 33 -13.69 24.75 -25.94
N ALA A 34 -14.38 23.77 -26.49
CA ALA A 34 -15.22 23.92 -27.68
C ALA A 34 -16.49 23.07 -27.57
N ILE A 35 -17.52 23.46 -28.31
CA ILE A 35 -18.70 22.65 -28.56
C ILE A 35 -18.63 22.17 -30.01
N VAL A 36 -18.68 20.85 -30.19
CA VAL A 36 -18.69 20.19 -31.48
C VAL A 36 -20.10 19.67 -31.75
N SER A 37 -20.66 20.02 -32.91
CA SER A 37 -21.90 19.43 -33.42
C SER A 37 -21.57 18.22 -34.28
N ALA A 38 -22.13 17.05 -33.95
CA ALA A 38 -21.92 15.82 -34.70
C ALA A 38 -23.25 15.07 -34.90
N LEU A 39 -23.32 14.19 -35.89
CA LEU A 39 -24.49 13.34 -36.12
C LEU A 39 -24.25 11.93 -35.56
N SER A 40 -25.25 11.36 -34.87
CA SER A 40 -25.17 10.01 -34.30
C SER A 40 -25.17 8.90 -35.36
N GLY A 41 -25.67 9.18 -36.56
CA GLY A 41 -26.02 8.18 -37.56
C GLY A 41 -27.32 7.41 -37.23
N PRO A 42 -27.87 6.65 -38.20
CA PRO A 42 -29.15 5.93 -38.06
C PRO A 42 -29.04 4.56 -37.37
N SER A 43 -27.82 4.03 -37.21
CA SER A 43 -27.60 2.72 -36.58
C SER A 43 -27.58 2.85 -35.06
N SER A 44 -28.35 2.00 -34.37
CA SER A 44 -28.34 1.86 -32.91
C SER A 44 -27.38 0.78 -32.39
N ALA A 45 -26.60 0.16 -33.27
CA ALA A 45 -25.60 -0.83 -32.87
C ALA A 45 -24.42 -0.09 -32.22
N ALA A 46 -23.97 -0.57 -31.05
CA ALA A 46 -22.80 -0.06 -30.35
C ALA A 46 -21.52 -0.32 -31.16
N SER A 47 -21.30 0.49 -32.20
CA SER A 47 -20.05 0.56 -32.96
C SER A 47 -19.08 1.48 -32.24
N ASP A 48 -17.79 1.26 -32.47
CA ASP A 48 -16.63 1.99 -31.94
C ASP A 48 -16.56 3.50 -32.35
N ASP A 49 -17.67 4.09 -32.78
CA ASP A 49 -17.79 5.39 -33.47
C ASP A 49 -18.61 6.44 -32.71
N TYR A 50 -19.04 6.16 -31.47
CA TYR A 50 -19.79 7.13 -30.65
C TYR A 50 -18.89 8.11 -29.91
N TRP A 51 -19.29 9.38 -29.91
CA TRP A 51 -18.77 10.42 -29.03
C TRP A 51 -19.13 10.07 -27.59
N ALA A 52 -18.15 9.64 -26.80
CA ALA A 52 -18.38 9.23 -25.42
C ALA A 52 -17.59 10.09 -24.43
N VAL A 53 -18.21 10.36 -23.28
CA VAL A 53 -17.60 11.14 -22.20
C VAL A 53 -16.32 10.44 -21.72
N GLY A 54 -15.22 11.20 -21.64
CA GLY A 54 -13.91 10.73 -21.23
C GLY A 54 -13.00 10.26 -22.37
N GLN A 55 -13.44 10.34 -23.63
CA GLN A 55 -12.58 10.10 -24.79
C GLN A 55 -11.85 11.36 -25.23
N LEU A 56 -10.62 11.19 -25.70
CA LEU A 56 -9.89 12.24 -26.41
C LEU A 56 -10.29 12.29 -27.89
N ILE A 57 -10.37 13.51 -28.40
CA ILE A 57 -10.64 13.80 -29.81
C ILE A 57 -9.59 14.76 -30.37
N SER A 58 -9.51 14.83 -31.69
CA SER A 58 -8.67 15.79 -32.41
C SER A 58 -9.54 16.77 -33.17
N ILE A 59 -9.23 18.06 -33.03
CA ILE A 59 -9.86 19.17 -33.74
C ILE A 59 -8.80 19.80 -34.64
N ARG A 60 -9.09 19.91 -35.93
CA ARG A 60 -8.14 20.48 -36.90
C ARG A 60 -7.98 21.98 -36.69
N SER A 61 -6.75 22.44 -36.56
CA SER A 61 -6.40 23.87 -36.46
C SER A 61 -5.19 24.17 -37.33
N GLY A 62 -5.43 24.63 -38.55
CA GLY A 62 -4.39 24.76 -39.58
C GLY A 62 -3.75 23.41 -39.92
N ASP A 63 -2.42 23.35 -39.81
CA ASP A 63 -1.60 22.14 -39.96
C ASP A 63 -1.48 21.32 -38.67
N ASN A 64 -1.90 21.89 -37.54
CA ASN A 64 -1.87 21.26 -36.24
C ASN A 64 -3.22 20.66 -35.86
N ARG A 65 -3.22 19.86 -34.80
CA ARG A 65 -4.43 19.25 -34.24
C ARG A 65 -4.52 19.58 -32.78
N VAL A 66 -5.56 20.30 -32.39
CA VAL A 66 -5.90 20.54 -31.00
C VAL A 66 -6.50 19.27 -30.43
N VAL A 67 -6.01 18.84 -29.28
CA VAL A 67 -6.50 17.67 -28.56
C VAL A 67 -7.46 18.15 -27.49
N GLY A 68 -8.62 17.50 -27.39
CA GLY A 68 -9.58 17.79 -26.34
C GLY A 68 -10.24 16.56 -25.77
N LEU A 69 -10.65 16.65 -24.51
CA LEU A 69 -11.36 15.64 -23.75
C LEU A 69 -12.86 15.91 -23.80
N ILE A 70 -13.65 14.91 -24.19
CA ILE A 70 -15.11 15.00 -24.14
C ILE A 70 -15.57 15.00 -22.68
N ARG A 71 -16.19 16.12 -22.25
CA ARG A 71 -16.75 16.29 -20.90
C ARG A 71 -18.22 15.94 -20.81
N ASN A 72 -18.97 16.26 -21.86
CA ASN A 72 -20.41 16.08 -21.88
C ASN A 72 -20.88 15.88 -23.32
N VAL A 73 -21.92 15.08 -23.50
CA VAL A 73 -22.56 14.83 -24.80
C VAL A 73 -24.06 15.00 -24.61
N LEU A 74 -24.63 15.98 -25.29
CA LEU A 74 -26.03 16.39 -25.16
C LEU A 74 -26.75 16.23 -26.50
N VAL A 75 -28.04 15.93 -26.44
CA VAL A 75 -28.92 15.98 -27.61
C VAL A 75 -29.70 17.29 -27.51
N PRO A 76 -29.54 18.25 -28.43
CA PRO A 76 -30.27 19.51 -28.37
C PRO A 76 -31.78 19.28 -28.31
N GLY A 77 -32.43 19.88 -27.30
CA GLY A 77 -33.87 19.75 -27.08
C GLY A 77 -34.30 18.46 -26.37
N ASP A 78 -33.36 17.61 -25.92
CA ASP A 78 -33.60 16.39 -25.15
C ASP A 78 -34.55 15.37 -25.81
N VAL A 79 -34.69 15.43 -27.14
CA VAL A 79 -35.53 14.50 -27.92
C VAL A 79 -34.64 13.57 -28.75
N TRP A 80 -34.75 12.26 -28.51
CA TRP A 80 -34.08 11.23 -29.32
C TRP A 80 -35.00 10.69 -30.41
N ILE A 81 -34.57 10.80 -31.67
CA ILE A 81 -35.22 10.26 -32.85
C ILE A 81 -34.69 8.85 -33.10
N ARG A 82 -35.52 7.84 -32.88
CA ARG A 82 -35.14 6.43 -33.09
C ARG A 82 -35.06 6.10 -34.59
N GLY A 83 -33.92 5.56 -35.03
CA GLY A 83 -33.70 5.13 -36.42
C GLY A 83 -33.47 6.28 -37.40
N GLY A 84 -33.28 7.50 -36.91
CA GLY A 84 -32.89 8.67 -37.69
C GLY A 84 -31.61 9.30 -37.14
N ASP A 85 -31.10 10.32 -37.84
CA ASP A 85 -29.93 11.06 -37.39
C ASP A 85 -30.27 11.98 -36.22
N ASN A 86 -29.52 11.88 -35.14
CA ASN A 86 -29.62 12.79 -34.00
C ASN A 86 -28.42 13.73 -34.01
N THR A 87 -28.68 15.03 -33.87
CA THR A 87 -27.62 16.02 -33.62
C THR A 87 -27.15 15.89 -32.18
N LEU A 88 -25.84 15.83 -32.00
CA LEU A 88 -25.16 15.75 -30.71
C LEU A 88 -24.33 17.01 -30.52
N HIS A 89 -24.45 17.65 -29.35
CA HIS A 89 -23.54 18.69 -28.88
C HIS A 89 -22.53 18.06 -27.93
N VAL A 90 -21.30 17.93 -28.41
CA VAL A 90 -20.16 17.36 -27.69
C VAL A 90 -19.36 18.51 -27.08
N HIS A 91 -19.38 18.63 -25.76
CA HIS A 91 -18.60 19.62 -25.02
C HIS A 91 -17.21 19.07 -24.74
N VAL A 92 -16.21 19.82 -25.16
CA VAL A 92 -14.80 19.41 -25.18
C VAL A 92 -14.00 20.38 -24.33
N GLU A 93 -13.14 19.86 -23.45
CA GLU A 93 -12.10 20.64 -22.76
C GLU A 93 -10.78 20.47 -23.50
N PHE A 94 -10.02 21.54 -23.71
CA PHE A 94 -8.74 21.40 -24.38
C PHE A 94 -7.66 20.85 -23.46
N LEU A 95 -6.87 19.92 -23.99
CA LEU A 95 -5.70 19.34 -23.32
C LEU A 95 -4.39 19.93 -23.84
N GLY A 96 -4.34 20.25 -25.14
CA GLY A 96 -3.13 20.77 -25.78
C GLY A 96 -3.18 20.63 -27.31
N GLU A 97 -2.00 20.61 -27.94
CA GLU A 97 -1.82 20.59 -29.39
C GLU A 97 -0.82 19.50 -29.81
N VAL A 98 -1.18 18.73 -30.83
CA VAL A 98 -0.28 17.80 -31.53
C VAL A 98 0.20 18.45 -32.81
N ARG A 99 1.52 18.49 -32.97
CA ARG A 99 2.21 18.98 -34.17
C ARG A 99 2.85 17.82 -34.91
N VAL A 100 2.84 17.88 -36.23
CA VAL A 100 3.55 16.95 -37.09
C VAL A 100 4.86 17.63 -37.50
N GLN A 101 5.98 17.04 -37.12
CA GLN A 101 7.30 17.52 -37.51
C GLN A 101 7.61 17.17 -38.97
N SER A 102 8.60 17.85 -39.56
CA SER A 102 9.02 17.66 -40.96
C SER A 102 9.48 16.23 -41.28
N ASN A 103 9.86 15.46 -40.26
CA ASN A 103 10.25 14.04 -40.35
C ASN A 103 9.05 13.05 -40.25
N GLY A 104 7.81 13.56 -40.12
CA GLY A 104 6.60 12.76 -39.93
C GLY A 104 6.31 12.32 -38.49
N GLN A 105 7.17 12.65 -37.51
CA GLN A 105 6.91 12.36 -36.10
C GLN A 105 5.88 13.33 -35.51
N THR A 106 5.02 12.79 -34.65
CA THR A 106 4.04 13.56 -33.89
C THR A 106 4.59 13.94 -32.51
N THR A 107 4.45 15.21 -32.14
CA THR A 107 4.83 15.70 -30.81
C THR A 107 3.66 16.41 -30.16
N PHE A 108 3.46 16.19 -28.86
CA PHE A 108 2.42 16.86 -28.08
C PHE A 108 2.99 18.05 -27.29
N ASN A 109 2.22 19.12 -27.20
CA ASN A 109 2.47 20.27 -26.34
C ASN A 109 1.20 20.58 -25.54
N GLY A 110 1.31 20.84 -24.24
CA GLY A 110 0.17 21.25 -23.42
C GLY A 110 -0.39 22.63 -23.78
N GLY A 111 0.42 23.49 -24.41
CA GLY A 111 -0.03 24.78 -24.93
C GLY A 111 -0.66 24.68 -26.31
N ILE A 112 -1.69 25.50 -26.55
CA ILE A 112 -2.38 25.63 -27.84
C ILE A 112 -1.89 26.90 -28.53
N SER A 113 -1.28 26.79 -29.70
CA SER A 113 -0.82 27.95 -30.46
C SER A 113 -1.92 28.63 -31.27
N GLN A 114 -2.85 27.84 -31.81
CA GLN A 114 -3.97 28.33 -32.60
C GLN A 114 -5.25 27.60 -32.18
N PHE A 115 -6.20 28.36 -31.63
CA PHE A 115 -7.50 27.84 -31.24
C PHE A 115 -8.36 27.50 -32.46
N PRO A 116 -9.20 26.45 -32.38
CA PRO A 116 -10.05 26.06 -33.50
C PRO A 116 -11.15 27.08 -33.75
N HIS A 117 -11.29 27.51 -35.01
CA HIS A 117 -12.41 28.34 -35.45
C HIS A 117 -13.73 27.53 -35.54
N PRO A 118 -14.90 28.18 -35.42
CA PRO A 118 -16.17 27.58 -35.81
C PRO A 118 -16.11 27.06 -37.25
N GLY A 119 -16.58 25.83 -37.47
CA GLY A 119 -16.43 25.08 -38.71
C GLY A 119 -15.23 24.12 -38.74
N ALA A 120 -14.30 24.20 -37.77
CA ALA A 120 -13.20 23.24 -37.67
C ALA A 120 -13.71 21.80 -37.51
N ILE A 121 -13.09 20.88 -38.23
CA ILE A 121 -13.46 19.45 -38.19
C ILE A 121 -12.87 18.82 -36.93
N ALA A 122 -13.74 18.16 -36.17
CA ALA A 122 -13.42 17.32 -35.04
C ALA A 122 -13.60 15.85 -35.43
N HIS A 123 -12.69 14.98 -35.01
CA HIS A 123 -12.76 13.55 -35.26
C HIS A 123 -12.09 12.76 -34.12
N ARG A 124 -12.30 11.44 -34.11
CA ARG A 124 -11.63 10.53 -33.17
C ARG A 124 -10.10 10.70 -33.24
N ILE A 125 -9.45 10.75 -32.09
CA ILE A 125 -8.00 10.85 -32.02
C ILE A 125 -7.33 9.63 -32.68
N ARG A 126 -6.23 9.85 -33.39
CA ARG A 126 -5.46 8.74 -33.99
C ARG A 126 -4.59 8.08 -32.93
N ALA A 127 -4.37 6.78 -33.02
CA ALA A 127 -3.47 6.05 -32.12
C ALA A 127 -2.05 6.66 -32.09
N SER A 128 -1.56 7.17 -33.23
CA SER A 128 -0.26 7.87 -33.31
C SER A 128 -0.21 9.18 -32.51
N ASP A 129 -1.34 9.89 -32.42
CA ASP A 129 -1.44 11.13 -31.66
C ASP A 129 -1.62 10.82 -30.17
N LEU A 130 -2.42 9.79 -29.87
CA LEU A 130 -2.59 9.27 -28.52
C LEU A 130 -1.24 8.84 -27.92
N ALA A 131 -0.50 8.06 -28.70
CA ALA A 131 0.85 7.64 -28.34
C ALA A 131 1.77 8.85 -28.15
N ALA A 132 1.65 9.91 -28.95
CA ALA A 132 2.47 11.12 -28.78
C ALA A 132 2.12 11.94 -27.53
N ILE A 133 0.84 11.95 -27.09
CA ILE A 133 0.41 12.62 -25.85
C ILE A 133 0.99 11.91 -24.63
N TYR A 134 0.88 10.59 -24.61
CA TYR A 134 1.30 9.76 -23.49
C TYR A 134 2.71 9.18 -23.65
N ALA A 135 3.42 9.60 -24.71
CA ALA A 135 4.81 9.24 -24.90
C ALA A 135 5.62 9.84 -23.76
N GLN A 136 6.35 8.98 -23.07
CA GLN A 136 7.25 9.41 -22.03
C GLN A 136 8.67 9.47 -22.60
N THR A 137 9.18 10.68 -22.73
CA THR A 137 10.59 10.94 -23.07
C THR A 137 11.43 10.85 -21.79
N GLY A 138 12.08 9.72 -21.55
CA GLY A 138 12.98 9.51 -20.40
C GLY A 138 13.64 8.13 -20.40
N GLN A 139 14.77 7.99 -19.69
CA GLN A 139 15.58 6.76 -19.67
C GLN A 139 14.98 5.62 -18.82
N SER A 140 13.99 5.90 -17.96
CA SER A 140 13.41 4.93 -17.01
C SER A 140 11.87 4.84 -17.14
N SER A 141 11.39 4.76 -18.39
CA SER A 141 9.96 4.63 -18.68
C SER A 141 9.52 3.17 -18.67
N VAL A 142 8.50 2.85 -17.86
CA VAL A 142 7.98 1.48 -17.74
C VAL A 142 6.48 1.46 -17.95
N SER A 143 6.00 0.49 -18.73
CA SER A 143 4.57 0.24 -18.88
C SER A 143 3.96 -0.41 -17.62
N ILE A 144 2.82 0.11 -17.18
CA ILE A 144 2.05 -0.40 -16.02
C ILE A 144 0.65 -0.88 -16.41
N GLY A 145 0.36 -0.91 -17.71
CA GLY A 145 -0.96 -1.20 -18.24
C GLY A 145 -1.21 -0.49 -19.57
N THR A 146 -2.46 -0.21 -19.85
CA THR A 146 -2.90 0.40 -21.11
C THR A 146 -3.85 1.56 -20.86
N LEU A 147 -3.99 2.46 -21.82
CA LEU A 147 -5.00 3.52 -21.72
C LEU A 147 -6.41 2.92 -21.78
N THR A 148 -7.32 3.44 -20.95
CA THR A 148 -8.70 2.94 -20.91
C THR A 148 -9.45 3.19 -22.22
N GLN A 149 -9.12 4.27 -22.92
CA GLN A 149 -9.75 4.61 -24.20
C GLN A 149 -9.23 3.82 -25.39
N ASP A 150 -8.02 3.25 -25.28
CA ASP A 150 -7.39 2.46 -26.34
C ASP A 150 -6.38 1.48 -25.72
N ALA A 151 -6.77 0.21 -25.65
CA ALA A 151 -5.95 -0.85 -25.08
C ALA A 151 -4.68 -1.17 -25.90
N THR A 152 -4.56 -0.66 -27.12
CA THR A 152 -3.36 -0.82 -27.94
C THR A 152 -2.24 0.15 -27.54
N VAL A 153 -2.58 1.20 -26.78
CA VAL A 153 -1.61 2.21 -26.34
C VAL A 153 -1.17 1.93 -24.90
N PRO A 154 0.12 1.62 -24.67
CA PRO A 154 0.64 1.33 -23.34
C PRO A 154 0.70 2.59 -22.47
N ALA A 155 0.24 2.45 -21.22
CA ALA A 155 0.35 3.47 -20.19
C ALA A 155 1.73 3.38 -19.52
N HIS A 156 2.55 4.41 -19.69
CA HIS A 156 3.92 4.47 -19.20
C HIS A 156 4.07 5.40 -18.00
N ILE A 157 5.03 5.08 -17.13
CA ILE A 157 5.43 5.91 -15.98
C ILE A 157 6.94 6.07 -15.91
N SER A 158 7.39 7.19 -15.35
CA SER A 158 8.79 7.42 -15.02
C SER A 158 9.02 6.90 -13.60
N VAL A 159 9.75 5.80 -13.49
CA VAL A 159 10.08 5.21 -12.18
C VAL A 159 10.92 6.19 -11.34
N ASP A 160 11.77 6.99 -11.99
CA ASP A 160 12.57 8.00 -11.34
C ASP A 160 11.72 9.11 -10.73
N ASP A 161 10.80 9.69 -11.50
CA ASP A 161 9.94 10.78 -11.02
C ASP A 161 8.92 10.27 -9.99
N LEU A 162 8.43 9.04 -10.15
CA LEU A 162 7.50 8.42 -9.21
C LEU A 162 8.12 8.30 -7.81
N ILE A 163 9.35 7.81 -7.73
CA ILE A 163 10.03 7.54 -6.46
C ILE A 163 10.60 8.84 -5.88
N SER A 164 11.33 9.61 -6.70
CA SER A 164 12.03 10.82 -6.25
C SER A 164 11.08 11.89 -5.72
N ARG A 165 9.79 11.82 -6.04
CA ARG A 165 8.78 12.80 -5.63
C ARG A 165 7.63 12.24 -4.81
N HIS A 166 7.78 11.02 -4.30
CA HIS A 166 6.76 10.29 -3.54
C HIS A 166 5.48 10.05 -4.37
N PHE A 167 4.73 9.03 -3.99
CA PHE A 167 3.49 8.73 -4.67
C PHE A 167 2.38 8.31 -3.71
N ALA A 168 1.15 8.46 -4.17
CA ALA A 168 -0.03 7.96 -3.46
C ALA A 168 -0.89 7.07 -4.37
N ILE A 169 -1.47 6.03 -3.78
CA ILE A 169 -2.49 5.18 -4.42
C ILE A 169 -3.73 5.23 -3.52
N VAL A 170 -4.82 5.75 -4.07
CA VAL A 170 -6.06 6.00 -3.33
C VAL A 170 -7.24 5.31 -4.01
N GLY A 171 -8.18 4.79 -3.23
CA GLY A 171 -9.36 4.12 -3.78
C GLY A 171 -10.12 3.28 -2.77
N THR A 172 -11.39 3.03 -3.01
CA THR A 172 -12.25 2.21 -2.12
C THR A 172 -11.78 0.76 -1.99
N THR A 173 -12.33 -0.02 -1.06
CA THR A 173 -11.98 -1.44 -0.89
C THR A 173 -12.38 -2.25 -2.13
N GLY A 174 -11.55 -3.23 -2.51
CA GLY A 174 -11.86 -4.15 -3.62
C GLY A 174 -11.63 -3.59 -5.04
N VAL A 175 -11.20 -2.34 -5.21
CA VAL A 175 -10.94 -1.75 -6.53
C VAL A 175 -9.62 -2.20 -7.18
N GLY A 176 -8.74 -2.86 -6.42
CA GLY A 176 -7.45 -3.35 -6.89
C GLY A 176 -6.21 -2.58 -6.40
N LYS A 177 -6.32 -1.80 -5.31
CA LYS A 177 -5.18 -1.05 -4.73
C LYS A 177 -3.95 -1.92 -4.46
N SER A 178 -4.10 -3.01 -3.70
CA SER A 178 -2.97 -3.89 -3.34
C SER A 178 -2.35 -4.54 -4.57
N SER A 179 -3.16 -4.87 -5.59
CA SER A 179 -2.68 -5.36 -6.89
C SER A 179 -1.88 -4.30 -7.65
N ALA A 180 -2.34 -3.04 -7.65
CA ALA A 180 -1.64 -1.92 -8.26
C ALA A 180 -0.31 -1.63 -7.55
N VAL A 181 -0.29 -1.64 -6.21
CA VAL A 181 0.93 -1.52 -5.40
C VAL A 181 1.93 -2.60 -5.77
N MET A 182 1.48 -3.85 -5.84
CA MET A 182 2.37 -4.96 -6.19
C MET A 182 2.94 -4.83 -7.60
N LEU A 183 2.12 -4.49 -8.60
CA LEU A 183 2.58 -4.23 -9.96
C LEU A 183 3.65 -3.16 -9.99
N LEU A 184 3.36 -2.01 -9.37
CA LEU A 184 4.25 -0.86 -9.32
C LEU A 184 5.56 -1.23 -8.63
N LEU A 185 5.52 -1.91 -7.48
CA LEU A 185 6.73 -2.32 -6.77
C LEU A 185 7.59 -3.30 -7.58
N ARG A 186 6.99 -4.22 -8.36
CA ARG A 186 7.75 -5.09 -9.27
C ARG A 186 8.47 -4.27 -10.35
N ARG A 187 7.78 -3.32 -10.98
CA ARG A 187 8.38 -2.43 -12.00
C ARG A 187 9.48 -1.55 -11.38
N ILE A 188 9.22 -0.98 -10.21
CA ILE A 188 10.16 -0.13 -9.47
C ILE A 188 11.44 -0.89 -9.13
N VAL A 189 11.33 -2.08 -8.54
CA VAL A 189 12.49 -2.88 -8.12
C VAL A 189 13.29 -3.38 -9.32
N ALA A 190 12.63 -3.71 -10.43
CA ALA A 190 13.29 -4.11 -11.66
C ALA A 190 14.18 -2.98 -12.22
N GLU A 191 13.68 -1.74 -12.24
CA GLU A 191 14.47 -0.59 -12.72
C GLU A 191 15.44 -0.03 -11.68
N LYS A 192 15.14 -0.17 -10.39
CA LYS A 192 16.01 0.28 -9.28
C LYS A 192 16.43 -0.90 -8.40
N PRO A 193 17.38 -1.73 -8.86
CA PRO A 193 17.83 -2.91 -8.10
C PRO A 193 18.47 -2.54 -6.75
N ASN A 194 19.04 -1.34 -6.64
CA ASN A 194 19.67 -0.82 -5.41
C ASN A 194 18.67 -0.20 -4.42
N LEU A 195 17.40 -0.07 -4.78
CA LEU A 195 16.37 0.42 -3.86
C LEU A 195 16.06 -0.63 -2.80
N ARG A 196 15.85 -0.19 -1.56
CA ARG A 196 15.33 -1.03 -0.46
C ARG A 196 13.90 -0.64 -0.19
N VAL A 197 12.99 -1.60 -0.19
CA VAL A 197 11.57 -1.34 0.02
C VAL A 197 11.15 -1.87 1.38
N LEU A 198 10.56 -1.03 2.21
CA LEU A 198 9.95 -1.41 3.47
C LEU A 198 8.43 -1.22 3.35
N ILE A 199 7.67 -2.31 3.49
CA ILE A 199 6.21 -2.27 3.51
C ILE A 199 5.73 -2.42 4.95
N LEU A 200 4.97 -1.44 5.43
CA LEU A 200 4.19 -1.57 6.65
C LEU A 200 2.88 -2.28 6.29
N ASP A 201 2.77 -3.56 6.66
CA ASP A 201 1.71 -4.49 6.21
C ASP A 201 0.76 -4.83 7.38
N PRO A 202 -0.25 -3.97 7.68
CA PRO A 202 -1.25 -4.21 8.72
C PRO A 202 -2.15 -5.42 8.46
N HIS A 203 -2.22 -5.92 7.23
CA HIS A 203 -3.09 -7.04 6.87
C HIS A 203 -2.33 -8.31 6.52
N ASN A 204 -1.00 -8.32 6.59
CA ASN A 204 -0.07 -9.37 6.16
C ASN A 204 -0.44 -9.96 4.78
N GLU A 205 -0.71 -9.10 3.80
CA GLU A 205 -1.13 -9.51 2.45
C GLU A 205 0.02 -9.53 1.44
N PHE A 206 1.07 -8.73 1.65
CA PHE A 206 2.09 -8.47 0.63
C PHE A 206 3.20 -9.51 0.60
N ALA A 207 3.53 -10.16 1.71
CA ALA A 207 4.60 -11.16 1.75
C ALA A 207 4.42 -12.25 0.67
N SER A 208 3.20 -12.76 0.52
CA SER A 208 2.87 -13.79 -0.47
C SER A 208 2.89 -13.30 -1.92
N ALA A 209 2.83 -11.99 -2.15
CA ALA A 209 2.82 -11.40 -3.48
C ALA A 209 4.24 -11.32 -4.10
N PHE A 210 5.28 -11.50 -3.28
CA PHE A 210 6.70 -11.32 -3.65
C PHE A 210 7.59 -12.48 -3.15
N PRO A 211 7.32 -13.75 -3.53
CA PRO A 211 8.08 -14.90 -3.02
C PRO A 211 9.60 -14.78 -3.28
N ASP A 212 9.96 -14.26 -4.45
CA ASP A 212 11.35 -14.17 -4.92
C ASP A 212 12.03 -12.84 -4.53
N LEU A 213 11.25 -11.83 -4.13
CA LEU A 213 11.72 -10.46 -3.92
C LEU A 213 11.60 -9.98 -2.47
N ALA A 214 10.75 -10.60 -1.65
CA ALA A 214 10.47 -10.17 -0.30
C ALA A 214 10.93 -11.15 0.79
N VAL A 215 11.24 -10.57 1.94
CA VAL A 215 11.35 -11.27 3.22
C VAL A 215 10.26 -10.72 4.15
N ALA A 216 9.48 -11.63 4.74
CA ALA A 216 8.51 -11.29 5.78
C ALA A 216 9.21 -11.17 7.13
N VAL A 217 8.93 -10.07 7.82
CA VAL A 217 9.42 -9.79 9.17
C VAL A 217 8.23 -9.64 10.09
N ASP A 218 8.22 -10.36 11.20
CA ASP A 218 7.14 -10.38 12.20
C ASP A 218 7.73 -10.44 13.62
N GLN A 219 6.87 -10.43 14.65
CA GLN A 219 7.28 -10.47 16.06
C GLN A 219 7.98 -11.76 16.50
N THR A 220 7.97 -12.81 15.68
CA THR A 220 8.61 -14.10 16.01
C THR A 220 10.03 -14.20 15.47
N ASN A 221 10.34 -13.43 14.43
CA ASN A 221 11.61 -13.51 13.70
C ASN A 221 12.38 -12.19 13.63
N ILE A 222 11.94 -11.17 14.38
CA ILE A 222 12.63 -9.90 14.54
C ILE A 222 13.09 -9.71 15.97
N GLU A 223 14.26 -9.08 16.09
CA GLU A 223 14.71 -8.45 17.31
C GLU A 223 14.62 -6.94 17.09
N LEU A 224 13.81 -6.23 17.87
CA LEU A 224 13.73 -4.77 17.83
C LEU A 224 13.90 -4.23 19.25
N PRO A 225 15.15 -4.15 19.75
CA PRO A 225 15.42 -3.79 21.13
C PRO A 225 14.79 -2.46 21.53
N PHE A 226 14.19 -2.43 22.72
CA PHE A 226 13.54 -1.22 23.25
C PHE A 226 14.49 -0.01 23.32
N TRP A 227 15.80 -0.20 23.49
CA TRP A 227 16.77 0.89 23.56
C TRP A 227 17.03 1.59 22.22
N MET A 228 16.57 1.01 21.09
CA MET A 228 16.57 1.65 19.77
C MET A 228 15.43 2.68 19.61
N LEU A 229 14.44 2.66 20.51
CA LEU A 229 13.33 3.60 20.52
C LEU A 229 13.78 4.95 21.08
N ARG A 230 13.19 6.01 20.55
CA ARG A 230 13.21 7.34 21.18
C ARG A 230 12.34 7.33 22.43
N LEU A 231 12.52 8.33 23.31
CA LEU A 231 11.81 8.40 24.57
C LEU A 231 10.28 8.35 24.37
N GLU A 232 9.75 9.10 23.40
CA GLU A 232 8.31 9.14 23.12
C GLU A 232 7.78 7.79 22.58
N GLU A 233 8.55 7.12 21.73
CA GLU A 233 8.22 5.78 21.21
C GLU A 233 8.25 4.73 22.33
N PHE A 234 9.23 4.82 23.23
CA PHE A 234 9.35 3.92 24.37
C PHE A 234 8.23 4.17 25.40
N ALA A 235 7.87 5.43 25.63
CA ALA A 235 6.75 5.80 26.47
C ALA A 235 5.43 5.24 25.90
N ASP A 236 5.17 5.39 24.61
CA ASP A 236 3.96 4.82 23.97
C ASP A 236 3.81 3.32 24.26
N VAL A 237 4.92 2.59 24.20
CA VAL A 237 4.98 1.16 24.51
C VAL A 237 4.68 0.91 26.00
N ILE A 238 5.40 1.56 26.93
CA ILE A 238 5.23 1.37 28.39
C ILE A 238 3.83 1.75 28.87
N PHE A 239 3.27 2.83 28.33
CA PHE A 239 1.93 3.32 28.65
C PHE A 239 0.84 2.64 27.83
N ARG A 240 1.20 1.69 26.95
CA ARG A 240 0.28 0.88 26.13
C ARG A 240 -0.67 1.76 25.30
N GLY A 241 -0.11 2.76 24.61
CA GLY A 241 -0.84 3.71 23.78
C GLY A 241 -1.64 4.77 24.54
N ARG A 242 -1.52 4.84 25.88
CA ARG A 242 -2.17 5.88 26.70
C ARG A 242 -1.25 7.09 26.86
N ALA A 243 -1.84 8.26 27.04
CA ALA A 243 -1.08 9.46 27.34
C ALA A 243 -0.26 9.25 28.63
N PRO A 244 1.06 9.49 28.59
CA PRO A 244 1.92 9.33 29.76
C PRO A 244 1.62 10.41 30.81
N ASP A 245 1.77 10.05 32.07
CA ASP A 245 1.79 11.05 33.15
C ASP A 245 3.05 11.92 33.00
N PRO A 246 2.95 13.27 33.04
CA PRO A 246 4.10 14.14 32.82
C PRO A 246 5.25 13.89 33.80
N MET A 247 4.94 13.59 35.07
CA MET A 247 5.95 13.33 36.08
C MET A 247 6.63 11.97 35.87
N GLU A 248 5.85 10.93 35.53
CA GLU A 248 6.42 9.63 35.15
C GLU A 248 7.34 9.75 33.90
N LEU A 249 6.96 10.58 32.93
CA LEU A 249 7.73 10.80 31.71
C LEU A 249 9.04 11.55 31.95
N ASP A 250 9.02 12.60 32.78
CA ASP A 250 10.23 13.35 33.14
C ASP A 250 11.20 12.47 33.94
N ILE A 251 10.69 11.69 34.91
CA ILE A 251 11.49 10.69 35.62
C ILE A 251 12.07 9.67 34.66
N LEU A 252 11.27 9.13 33.74
CA LEU A 252 11.72 8.15 32.74
C LEU A 252 12.84 8.73 31.87
N ARG A 253 12.73 9.99 31.43
CA ARG A 253 13.75 10.70 30.66
C ARG A 253 15.10 10.70 31.38
N ASP A 254 15.11 11.15 32.64
CA ASP A 254 16.32 11.23 33.46
C ASP A 254 16.97 9.85 33.63
N LEU A 255 16.16 8.85 33.97
CA LEU A 255 16.66 7.51 34.29
C LEU A 255 17.16 6.77 33.04
N VAL A 256 16.50 6.95 31.89
CA VAL A 256 16.99 6.41 30.60
C VAL A 256 18.32 7.04 30.21
N GLN A 257 18.47 8.36 30.40
CA GLN A 257 19.74 9.03 30.15
C GLN A 257 20.86 8.47 31.05
N LEU A 258 20.61 8.37 32.36
CA LEU A 258 21.57 7.80 33.31
C LEU A 258 21.92 6.33 33.00
N ALA A 259 20.94 5.52 32.59
CA ALA A 259 21.18 4.12 32.21
C ALA A 259 22.13 4.01 31.01
N ARG A 260 21.98 4.90 30.02
CA ARG A 260 22.85 4.94 28.84
C ARG A 260 24.26 5.45 29.17
N GLU A 261 24.37 6.47 30.02
CA GLU A 261 25.67 7.01 30.46
C GLU A 261 26.47 5.96 31.25
N LYS A 262 25.82 5.22 32.16
CA LYS A 262 26.44 4.11 32.90
C LYS A 262 26.96 3.02 31.94
N MET A 263 26.20 2.67 30.90
CA MET A 263 26.60 1.61 29.96
C MET A 263 27.75 2.02 29.02
N GLN A 264 27.92 3.31 28.72
CA GLN A 264 29.10 3.81 27.98
C GLN A 264 30.39 3.89 28.83
N GLY A 265 30.35 3.50 30.11
CA GLY A 265 31.50 3.59 31.00
C GLY A 265 31.83 5.02 31.42
N THR A 266 30.85 5.92 31.40
CA THR A 266 31.00 7.27 31.95
C THR A 266 30.91 7.18 33.46
N GLU A 267 32.00 6.78 34.14
CA GLU A 267 32.09 7.03 35.58
C GLU A 267 31.93 8.54 35.84
N PRO A 268 31.28 8.97 36.94
CA PRO A 268 31.32 10.36 37.37
C PRO A 268 32.76 10.71 37.75
N LEU A 269 33.52 11.19 36.78
CA LEU A 269 34.90 11.64 36.95
C LEU A 269 34.93 12.78 37.98
N SER A 270 35.75 12.59 39.01
CA SER A 270 36.11 13.57 40.02
C SER A 270 36.28 14.98 39.43
N ALA A 271 35.80 15.99 40.16
CA ALA A 271 35.64 17.39 39.75
C ALA A 271 36.88 18.12 39.19
N LYS A 272 38.06 17.51 39.17
CA LYS A 272 39.33 18.14 38.75
C LYS A 272 39.69 17.98 37.26
N THR A 273 39.00 17.14 36.49
CA THR A 273 39.32 16.91 35.05
C THR A 273 38.36 17.59 34.07
N LEU A 274 37.33 18.29 34.58
CA LEU A 274 36.22 18.86 33.79
C LEU A 274 36.64 19.85 32.69
N ARG A 275 37.68 20.66 32.88
CA ARG A 275 37.91 21.82 32.00
C ARG A 275 38.53 21.52 30.63
N ARG A 276 39.07 20.32 30.39
CA ARG A 276 39.81 20.03 29.15
C ARG A 276 39.12 19.04 28.19
N GLN A 277 38.04 18.36 28.61
CA GLN A 277 37.32 17.39 27.78
C GLN A 277 35.88 17.78 27.41
N LEU A 278 35.39 18.94 27.88
CA LEU A 278 34.04 19.47 27.57
C LEU A 278 33.84 19.92 26.11
N ALA A 279 34.90 19.99 25.30
CA ALA A 279 34.82 20.50 23.93
C ALA A 279 34.49 19.41 22.88
N ASP A 280 34.55 18.12 23.23
CA ASP A 280 34.52 17.02 22.23
C ASP A 280 33.58 15.84 22.58
N ARG A 281 32.75 15.97 23.64
CA ARG A 281 31.73 14.97 23.98
C ARG A 281 30.35 15.41 23.48
N GLN A 282 29.83 14.72 22.46
CA GLN A 282 28.40 14.71 22.17
C GLN A 282 27.66 14.20 23.43
N SER A 283 26.85 15.05 24.08
CA SER A 283 26.08 14.66 25.26
C SER A 283 25.09 13.56 24.89
N VAL A 284 25.12 12.42 25.60
CA VAL A 284 24.21 11.30 25.37
C VAL A 284 22.80 11.71 25.79
N SER A 285 21.95 12.01 24.81
CA SER A 285 20.53 12.30 25.04
C SER A 285 19.72 11.01 25.24
N ALA A 286 18.54 11.13 25.88
CA ALA A 286 17.49 10.11 25.98
C ALA A 286 16.95 9.60 24.62
N ASP A 287 17.38 10.17 23.49
CA ASP A 287 17.06 9.67 22.13
C ASP A 287 18.25 9.02 21.39
N THR A 288 19.45 9.04 21.95
CA THR A 288 20.65 8.43 21.35
C THR A 288 20.54 6.90 21.47
N PRO A 289 20.60 6.11 20.38
CA PRO A 289 20.32 4.67 20.43
C PRO A 289 21.50 3.86 21.00
N VAL A 290 21.79 4.10 22.27
CA VAL A 290 22.82 3.45 23.07
C VAL A 290 22.17 2.29 23.80
N ALA A 291 22.77 1.11 23.70
CA ALA A 291 22.28 -0.06 24.40
C ALA A 291 22.34 0.14 25.92
N TYR A 292 21.27 -0.24 26.61
CA TYR A 292 21.21 -0.34 28.07
C TYR A 292 20.23 -1.47 28.40
N ARG A 293 20.34 -2.04 29.60
CA ARG A 293 19.50 -3.18 30.00
C ARG A 293 18.33 -2.70 30.85
N LEU A 294 17.20 -3.36 30.71
CA LEU A 294 16.01 -3.05 31.50
C LEU A 294 16.23 -3.26 33.02
N PRO A 295 16.90 -4.34 33.47
CA PRO A 295 17.23 -4.50 34.89
C PRO A 295 18.05 -3.34 35.46
N ASP A 296 18.96 -2.75 34.67
CA ASP A 296 19.75 -1.60 35.11
C ASP A 296 18.86 -0.35 35.27
N LEU A 297 17.90 -0.15 34.38
CA LEU A 297 16.90 0.91 34.50
C LEU A 297 16.02 0.70 35.74
N ILE A 298 15.58 -0.52 36.01
CA ILE A 298 14.78 -0.86 37.21
C ILE A 298 15.60 -0.63 38.48
N ALA A 299 16.89 -0.99 38.50
CA ALA A 299 17.78 -0.74 39.62
C ALA A 299 17.96 0.77 39.89
N LEU A 300 18.03 1.60 38.84
CA LEU A 300 18.06 3.06 38.98
C LEU A 300 16.77 3.62 39.58
N ILE A 301 15.61 3.03 39.26
CA ILE A 301 14.33 3.40 39.89
C ILE A 301 14.37 3.08 41.39
N ASP A 302 14.85 1.89 41.76
CA ASP A 302 14.98 1.48 43.16
C ASP A 302 15.96 2.38 43.94
N GLU A 303 17.09 2.74 43.33
CA GLU A 303 18.07 3.67 43.89
C GLU A 303 17.43 5.05 44.17
N ARG A 304 16.72 5.63 43.18
CA ARG A 304 16.03 6.93 43.32
C ARG A 304 14.90 6.87 44.35
N MET A 305 14.20 5.75 44.49
CA MET A 305 13.20 5.55 45.54
C MET A 305 13.78 5.54 46.97
N GLY A 306 15.02 5.05 47.11
CA GLY A 306 15.75 4.96 48.37
C GLY A 306 16.27 6.31 48.89
N LEU A 307 16.41 7.32 48.03
CA LEU A 307 16.84 8.66 48.41
C LEU A 307 15.79 9.36 49.30
N LEU A 308 16.27 10.12 50.29
CA LEU A 308 15.42 10.79 51.29
C LEU A 308 14.60 11.96 50.70
N ASP A 309 15.10 12.58 49.63
CA ASP A 309 14.48 13.75 48.98
C ASP A 309 13.34 13.39 48.02
N SER A 310 13.22 12.12 47.60
CA SER A 310 12.26 11.68 46.58
C SER A 310 10.84 11.38 47.10
N LYS A 311 10.44 11.89 48.28
CA LYS A 311 9.13 11.53 48.87
C LYS A 311 7.92 11.86 47.97
N ALA A 312 7.98 12.94 47.21
CA ALA A 312 6.93 13.33 46.26
C ALA A 312 6.93 12.48 44.98
N GLU A 313 8.09 11.99 44.55
CA GLU A 313 8.26 11.18 43.33
C GLU A 313 7.94 9.69 43.53
N ARG A 314 7.97 9.19 44.77
CA ARG A 314 7.80 7.76 45.12
C ARG A 314 6.57 7.08 44.49
N PRO A 315 5.37 7.69 44.44
CA PRO A 315 4.22 7.07 43.78
C PRO A 315 4.45 6.85 42.27
N TYR A 316 5.04 7.83 41.60
CA TYR A 316 5.34 7.80 40.17
C TYR A 316 6.44 6.79 39.85
N LEU A 317 7.51 6.74 40.66
CA LEU A 317 8.57 5.74 40.54
C LEU A 317 8.03 4.31 40.69
N ARG A 318 7.14 4.08 41.67
CA ARG A 318 6.50 2.77 41.88
C ARG A 318 5.60 2.38 40.70
N SER A 319 4.80 3.32 40.20
CA SER A 319 3.94 3.13 39.02
C SER A 319 4.79 2.76 37.79
N LEU A 320 5.84 3.54 37.53
CA LEU A 320 6.75 3.32 36.41
C LEU A 320 7.45 1.97 36.48
N LYS A 321 7.99 1.59 37.66
CA LYS A 321 8.60 0.27 37.88
C LYS A 321 7.62 -0.85 37.56
N ALA A 322 6.40 -0.78 38.12
CA ALA A 322 5.38 -1.80 37.89
C ALA A 322 4.99 -1.93 36.41
N ARG A 323 4.93 -0.81 35.67
CA ARG A 323 4.68 -0.82 34.22
C ARG A 323 5.81 -1.50 33.45
N LEU A 324 7.06 -1.16 33.75
CA LEU A 324 8.25 -1.74 33.12
C LEU A 324 8.35 -3.25 33.36
N GLU A 325 8.16 -3.68 34.60
CA GLU A 325 8.15 -5.11 34.96
C GLU A 325 7.00 -5.83 34.23
N SER A 326 5.79 -5.27 34.26
CA SER A 326 4.61 -5.86 33.62
C SER A 326 4.78 -6.03 32.11
N ILE A 327 5.31 -5.03 31.40
CA ILE A 327 5.47 -5.10 29.95
C ILE A 327 6.61 -6.01 29.53
N SER A 328 7.69 -6.04 30.31
CA SER A 328 8.84 -6.92 30.03
C SER A 328 8.53 -8.40 30.23
N ALA A 329 7.61 -8.71 31.15
CA ALA A 329 7.14 -10.06 31.41
C ALA A 329 6.10 -10.54 30.40
N ASP A 330 5.49 -9.65 29.60
CA ASP A 330 4.47 -10.01 28.61
C ASP A 330 5.12 -10.68 27.39
N PRO A 331 4.80 -11.97 27.09
CA PRO A 331 5.41 -12.71 25.99
C PRO A 331 5.22 -12.04 24.61
N ARG A 332 4.16 -11.23 24.45
CA ARG A 332 3.88 -10.53 23.19
C ARG A 332 4.91 -9.45 22.86
N PHE A 333 5.66 -9.00 23.87
CA PHE A 333 6.70 -7.97 23.74
C PHE A 333 8.12 -8.57 23.77
N ARG A 334 8.23 -9.91 23.72
CA ARG A 334 9.52 -10.62 23.75
C ARG A 334 10.51 -10.11 22.69
N PHE A 335 10.03 -9.80 21.49
CA PHE A 335 10.84 -9.26 20.39
C PHE A 335 11.53 -7.92 20.72
N MET A 336 11.03 -7.17 21.71
CA MET A 336 11.61 -5.91 22.17
C MET A 336 12.47 -6.06 23.42
N PHE A 337 12.03 -6.86 24.40
CA PHE A 337 12.62 -6.89 25.74
C PHE A 337 13.51 -8.12 26.03
N ALA A 338 13.34 -9.23 25.31
CA ALA A 338 14.18 -10.42 25.51
C ALA A 338 15.56 -10.30 24.85
N VAL A 339 15.77 -9.25 24.06
CA VAL A 339 16.99 -9.08 23.29
C VAL A 339 18.09 -8.53 24.19
N THR A 340 18.99 -9.42 24.61
CA THR A 340 20.18 -9.07 25.38
C THR A 340 21.35 -8.88 24.42
N GLY A 341 21.48 -7.67 23.87
CA GLY A 341 22.56 -7.43 22.93
C GLY A 341 22.92 -5.96 22.78
N GLY A 342 24.21 -5.74 22.47
CA GLY A 342 24.78 -4.43 22.21
C GLY A 342 24.69 -4.05 20.73
N PRO A 343 25.74 -3.42 20.15
CA PRO A 343 25.73 -2.93 18.77
C PRO A 343 25.41 -3.98 17.70
N GLU A 344 25.77 -5.25 17.91
CA GLU A 344 25.57 -6.32 16.93
C GLU A 344 24.09 -6.63 16.67
N THR A 345 23.26 -6.55 17.71
CA THR A 345 21.82 -6.71 17.57
C THR A 345 21.23 -5.62 16.68
N MET A 346 21.59 -4.35 16.89
CA MET A 346 21.13 -3.27 16.02
C MET A 346 21.54 -3.51 14.56
N ARG A 347 22.78 -3.96 14.34
CA ARG A 347 23.26 -4.32 12.99
C ARG A 347 22.39 -5.41 12.37
N HIS A 348 22.06 -6.46 13.13
CA HIS A 348 21.19 -7.54 12.67
C HIS A 348 19.77 -7.04 12.35
N SER A 349 19.15 -6.30 13.27
CA SER A 349 17.80 -5.74 13.12
C SER A 349 17.71 -4.84 11.90
N ILE A 350 18.61 -3.86 11.78
CA ILE A 350 18.67 -2.93 10.65
C ILE A 350 18.95 -3.68 9.35
N GLY A 351 19.93 -4.59 9.33
CA GLY A 351 20.28 -5.37 8.16
C GLY A 351 19.11 -6.23 7.66
N ARG A 352 18.34 -6.83 8.57
CA ARG A 352 17.16 -7.63 8.23
C ARG A 352 15.99 -6.79 7.73
N ILE A 353 15.66 -5.68 8.42
CA ILE A 353 14.55 -4.78 8.09
C ILE A 353 14.80 -4.04 6.78
N PHE A 354 16.00 -3.46 6.62
CA PHE A 354 16.34 -2.64 5.45
C PHE A 354 17.08 -3.40 4.36
N ARG A 355 17.20 -4.73 4.49
CA ARG A 355 17.80 -5.63 3.50
C ARG A 355 19.22 -5.18 3.12
N ILE A 356 20.09 -5.12 4.13
CA ILE A 356 21.51 -4.74 4.02
C ILE A 356 22.37 -5.90 4.56
N PRO A 357 23.04 -6.68 3.69
CA PRO A 357 22.95 -6.68 2.23
C PRO A 357 21.59 -7.21 1.72
N GLN A 358 21.28 -6.90 0.46
CA GLN A 358 19.98 -7.22 -0.17
C GLN A 358 19.73 -8.72 -0.34
N ASN A 359 20.78 -9.47 -0.67
CA ASN A 359 20.74 -10.92 -0.93
C ASN A 359 19.63 -11.31 -1.93
N GLY A 360 19.51 -10.56 -3.03
CA GLY A 360 18.51 -10.79 -4.08
C GLY A 360 17.06 -10.43 -3.71
N LYS A 361 16.78 -10.09 -2.43
CA LYS A 361 15.44 -9.77 -1.92
C LYS A 361 15.39 -8.33 -1.39
N PRO A 362 15.06 -7.32 -2.24
CA PRO A 362 15.04 -5.90 -1.85
C PRO A 362 13.86 -5.49 -0.99
N ILE A 363 12.81 -6.31 -0.91
CA ILE A 363 11.58 -5.95 -0.22
C ILE A 363 11.58 -6.58 1.18
N CYS A 364 11.28 -5.77 2.19
CA CYS A 364 10.89 -6.24 3.51
C CYS A 364 9.41 -5.95 3.71
N THR A 365 8.62 -6.99 3.98
CA THR A 365 7.21 -6.82 4.40
C THR A 365 7.14 -6.98 5.91
N PHE A 366 7.00 -5.87 6.61
CA PHE A 366 6.90 -5.84 8.05
C PHE A 366 5.44 -6.06 8.46
N GLN A 367 5.16 -7.24 9.00
CA GLN A 367 3.83 -7.72 9.34
C GLN A 367 3.37 -7.16 10.68
N LEU A 368 2.32 -6.33 10.66
CA LEU A 368 1.82 -5.67 11.87
C LEU A 368 0.60 -6.38 12.47
N ALA A 369 -0.07 -7.27 11.73
CA ALA A 369 -1.29 -7.93 12.20
C ALA A 369 -1.07 -8.87 13.41
N GLY A 370 0.18 -9.26 13.68
CA GLY A 370 0.55 -10.11 14.83
C GLY A 370 1.02 -9.33 16.06
N LEU A 371 1.20 -8.02 15.94
CA LEU A 371 1.66 -7.18 17.04
C LEU A 371 0.50 -6.82 17.99
N PRO A 372 0.79 -6.61 19.29
CA PRO A 372 -0.14 -5.92 20.18
C PRO A 372 -0.54 -4.57 19.57
N SER A 373 -1.85 -4.26 19.55
CA SER A 373 -2.35 -3.01 18.96
C SER A 373 -1.71 -1.77 19.60
N GLU A 374 -1.31 -1.90 20.86
CA GLU A 374 -0.72 -0.85 21.67
C GLU A 374 0.71 -0.45 21.23
N VAL A 375 1.39 -1.25 20.41
CA VAL A 375 2.76 -0.95 19.94
C VAL A 375 2.88 -0.71 18.44
N VAL A 376 1.81 -0.96 17.67
CA VAL A 376 1.83 -0.82 16.21
C VAL A 376 2.30 0.58 15.80
N ASN A 377 1.84 1.60 16.52
CA ASN A 377 2.22 2.99 16.26
C ASN A 377 3.71 3.24 16.57
N ALA A 378 4.18 2.88 17.76
CA ALA A 378 5.59 3.00 18.13
C ALA A 378 6.51 2.26 17.15
N VAL A 379 6.17 1.02 16.76
CA VAL A 379 6.95 0.25 15.78
C VAL A 379 6.95 0.93 14.42
N ALA A 380 5.80 1.40 13.93
CA ALA A 380 5.74 2.15 12.67
C ALA A 380 6.59 3.43 12.72
N SER A 381 6.58 4.15 13.86
CA SER A 381 7.44 5.33 14.08
C SER A 381 8.91 4.97 13.96
N VAL A 382 9.37 3.95 14.69
CA VAL A 382 10.76 3.49 14.69
C VAL A 382 11.19 3.11 13.28
N LEU A 383 10.37 2.33 12.58
CA LEU A 383 10.65 1.86 11.22
C LEU A 383 10.80 3.02 10.23
N CYS A 384 9.85 3.96 10.21
CA CYS A 384 9.91 5.15 9.35
C CYS A 384 11.11 6.04 9.69
N ARG A 385 11.35 6.27 10.99
CA ARG A 385 12.47 7.06 11.47
C ARG A 385 13.81 6.45 11.07
N LEU A 386 13.99 5.14 11.28
CA LEU A 386 15.21 4.43 10.88
C LEU A 386 15.39 4.44 9.36
N ALA A 387 14.32 4.33 8.58
CA ALA A 387 14.39 4.41 7.12
C ALA A 387 15.00 5.73 6.64
N PHE A 388 14.62 6.84 7.30
CA PHE A 388 15.19 8.15 7.04
C PHE A 388 16.61 8.28 7.57
N ASP A 389 16.84 7.90 8.84
CA ASP A 389 18.12 8.09 9.52
C ASP A 389 19.23 7.28 8.81
N ILE A 390 18.97 6.05 8.35
CA ILE A 390 19.94 5.25 7.59
C ILE A 390 20.24 5.88 6.23
N ALA A 391 19.20 6.36 5.51
CA ALA A 391 19.39 7.03 4.22
C ALA A 391 20.26 8.28 4.39
N LEU A 392 19.98 9.10 5.41
CA LEU A 392 20.77 10.26 5.81
C LEU A 392 22.22 9.88 6.16
N SER A 393 22.43 8.90 7.03
CA SER A 393 23.77 8.45 7.45
C SER A 393 24.57 7.78 6.33
N SER A 394 23.89 7.29 5.30
CA SER A 394 24.53 6.73 4.11
C SER A 394 24.91 7.78 3.06
N GLU A 395 24.66 9.07 3.31
CA GLU A 395 24.85 10.17 2.35
C GLU A 395 24.15 9.91 1.01
N GLY A 396 22.99 9.24 1.05
CA GLY A 396 22.19 8.88 -0.13
C GLY A 396 22.69 7.67 -0.92
N SER A 397 23.76 7.01 -0.49
CA SER A 397 24.22 5.75 -1.12
C SER A 397 23.24 4.60 -0.92
N LEU A 398 22.47 4.59 0.17
CA LEU A 398 21.35 3.70 0.38
C LEU A 398 20.03 4.43 0.10
N GLN A 399 19.28 3.93 -0.87
CA GLN A 399 17.94 4.42 -1.17
C GLN A 399 16.88 3.55 -0.52
N THR A 400 15.96 4.17 0.22
CA THR A 400 14.84 3.50 0.90
C THR A 400 13.51 4.00 0.36
N LEU A 401 12.56 3.09 0.13
CA LEU A 401 11.16 3.40 -0.18
C LEU A 401 10.28 2.79 0.91
N VAL A 402 9.62 3.64 1.68
CA VAL A 402 8.66 3.24 2.71
C VAL A 402 7.26 3.24 2.12
N ILE A 403 6.59 2.10 2.18
CA ILE A 403 5.23 1.88 1.73
C ILE A 403 4.33 1.81 2.96
N CYS A 404 3.50 2.84 3.15
CA CYS A 404 2.52 2.89 4.22
C CYS A 404 1.17 2.41 3.69
N GLU A 405 0.85 1.13 3.90
CA GLU A 405 -0.50 0.64 3.67
C GLU A 405 -1.47 1.16 4.75
N GLU A 406 -2.74 1.38 4.40
CA GLU A 406 -3.75 1.91 5.32
C GLU A 406 -3.28 3.20 6.02
N ALA A 407 -2.63 4.09 5.25
CA ALA A 407 -1.86 5.20 5.79
C ALA A 407 -2.65 6.14 6.72
N HIS A 408 -3.99 6.19 6.59
CA HIS A 408 -4.86 6.96 7.49
C HIS A 408 -4.75 6.54 8.96
N ARG A 409 -4.24 5.33 9.25
CA ARG A 409 -3.93 4.89 10.62
C ARG A 409 -2.70 5.60 11.22
N TYR A 410 -1.74 5.97 10.38
CA TYR A 410 -0.44 6.51 10.81
C TYR A 410 -0.34 8.03 10.66
N ILE A 411 -1.05 8.59 9.66
CA ILE A 411 -1.02 10.01 9.32
C ILE A 411 -2.44 10.58 9.21
N PRO A 412 -3.23 10.55 10.31
CA PRO A 412 -4.59 11.06 10.28
C PRO A 412 -4.64 12.58 10.03
N ALA A 413 -5.75 13.05 9.46
CA ALA A 413 -6.01 14.46 9.20
C ALA A 413 -6.16 15.27 10.50
N ASP A 414 -6.77 14.65 11.52
CA ASP A 414 -6.82 15.21 12.86
C ASP A 414 -5.45 15.08 13.54
N ARG A 415 -4.94 16.21 14.04
CA ARG A 415 -3.61 16.30 14.67
C ARG A 415 -3.54 15.65 16.03
N ASP A 416 -4.68 15.59 16.72
CA ASP A 416 -4.83 14.97 18.04
C ASP A 416 -5.19 13.48 17.92
N ALA A 417 -5.58 13.04 16.71
CA ALA A 417 -5.73 11.63 16.39
C ALA A 417 -4.37 11.00 16.04
N GLY A 418 -4.21 9.72 16.41
CA GLY A 418 -3.03 8.93 16.10
C GLY A 418 -1.81 9.23 16.99
N PHE A 419 -0.67 8.65 16.63
CA PHE A 419 0.57 8.78 17.39
C PHE A 419 1.50 9.83 16.74
N TRP A 420 1.73 10.93 17.46
CA TRP A 420 2.49 12.08 16.96
C TRP A 420 3.87 11.71 16.38
N PRO A 421 4.71 10.88 17.05
CA PRO A 421 6.02 10.51 16.53
C PRO A 421 5.97 9.80 15.17
N THR A 422 4.99 8.91 14.95
CA THR A 422 4.80 8.26 13.64
C THR A 422 4.49 9.29 12.56
N ARG A 423 3.59 10.22 12.85
CA ARG A 423 3.25 11.29 11.92
C ARG A 423 4.45 12.17 11.62
N GLN A 424 5.24 12.51 12.63
CA GLN A 424 6.45 13.30 12.47
C GLN A 424 7.51 12.58 11.63
N ALA A 425 7.72 11.28 11.86
CA ALA A 425 8.66 10.46 11.09
C ALA A 425 8.26 10.40 9.61
N ILE A 426 6.99 10.13 9.31
CA ILE A 426 6.49 10.10 7.93
C ILE A 426 6.52 11.49 7.29
N ALA A 427 6.14 12.55 8.02
CA ALA A 427 6.23 13.92 7.52
C ALA A 427 7.67 14.34 7.20
N ARG A 428 8.65 13.88 7.99
CA ARG A 428 10.08 14.13 7.73
C ARG A 428 10.54 13.45 6.44
N ILE A 429 10.14 12.19 6.20
CA ILE A 429 10.38 11.53 4.91
C ILE A 429 9.75 12.34 3.77
N ALA A 430 8.48 12.72 3.90
CA ALA A 430 7.73 13.43 2.86
C ALA A 430 8.31 14.81 2.51
N LYS A 431 8.84 15.55 3.49
CA LYS A 431 9.36 16.92 3.31
C LYS A 431 10.84 16.96 2.95
N GLU A 432 11.65 16.07 3.52
CA GLU A 432 13.11 16.15 3.45
C GLU A 432 13.75 14.90 2.84
N GLY A 433 13.07 13.75 2.86
CA GLY A 433 13.63 12.45 2.49
C GLY A 433 14.19 12.38 1.08
N ARG A 434 13.57 13.11 0.12
CA ARG A 434 14.01 13.17 -1.28
C ARG A 434 15.49 13.53 -1.43
N LYS A 435 16.01 14.41 -0.56
CA LYS A 435 17.41 14.87 -0.58
C LYS A 435 18.41 13.79 -0.18
N TYR A 436 17.96 12.82 0.60
CA TYR A 436 18.79 11.80 1.24
C TYR A 436 18.53 10.39 0.71
N GLY A 437 17.68 10.24 -0.30
CA GLY A 437 17.34 8.92 -0.85
C GLY A 437 16.27 8.15 -0.05
N SER A 438 15.48 8.83 0.80
CA SER A 438 14.34 8.24 1.50
C SER A 438 13.02 8.69 0.87
N TYR A 439 12.24 7.73 0.40
CA TYR A 439 11.04 7.94 -0.40
C TYR A 439 9.80 7.34 0.27
N LEU A 440 8.63 7.87 -0.08
CA LEU A 440 7.35 7.50 0.52
C LEU A 440 6.35 7.09 -0.56
N GLY A 441 5.69 5.95 -0.33
CA GLY A 441 4.48 5.53 -1.01
C GLY A 441 3.32 5.47 -0.02
N VAL A 442 2.27 6.26 -0.26
CA VAL A 442 1.08 6.33 0.61
C VAL A 442 -0.07 5.56 -0.02
N ILE A 443 -0.62 4.58 0.71
CA ILE A 443 -1.75 3.79 0.22
C ILE A 443 -2.89 3.92 1.21
N SER A 444 -4.05 4.39 0.75
CA SER A 444 -5.22 4.55 1.62
C SER A 444 -6.52 4.42 0.85
N GLN A 445 -7.54 3.90 1.52
CA GLN A 445 -8.92 3.88 1.05
C GLN A 445 -9.73 5.12 1.45
N ARG A 446 -9.18 5.94 2.34
CA ARG A 446 -9.82 7.15 2.87
C ARG A 446 -8.84 8.32 2.74
N PRO A 447 -8.67 8.90 1.55
CA PRO A 447 -7.77 10.03 1.36
C PRO A 447 -8.17 11.25 2.21
N GLY A 448 -9.45 11.43 2.53
CA GLY A 448 -9.92 12.53 3.36
C GLY A 448 -9.70 12.39 4.86
N GLU A 449 -9.22 11.24 5.30
CA GLU A 449 -8.72 11.02 6.65
C GLU A 449 -7.20 11.18 6.74
N LEU A 450 -6.50 11.53 5.65
CA LEU A 450 -5.04 11.73 5.64
C LEU A 450 -4.65 13.18 5.94
N ASP A 451 -3.48 13.37 6.56
CA ASP A 451 -2.83 14.67 6.68
C ASP A 451 -2.59 15.28 5.28
N ALA A 452 -3.26 16.40 5.00
CA ALA A 452 -3.18 17.08 3.71
C ALA A 452 -1.78 17.61 3.37
N THR A 453 -0.96 17.92 4.38
CA THR A 453 0.42 18.36 4.17
C THR A 453 1.25 17.20 3.64
N ILE A 454 1.08 15.99 4.17
CA ILE A 454 1.82 14.81 3.72
C ILE A 454 1.30 14.35 2.35
N LEU A 455 -0.02 14.32 2.16
CA LEU A 455 -0.62 13.96 0.87
C LEU A 455 -0.20 14.92 -0.25
N SER A 456 -0.11 16.23 0.03
CA SER A 456 0.36 17.23 -0.94
C SER A 456 1.86 17.12 -1.29
N GLN A 457 2.65 16.40 -0.49
CA GLN A 457 4.03 16.03 -0.86
C GLN A 457 4.09 14.80 -1.76
N CYS A 458 2.98 14.11 -2.03
CA CYS A 458 2.93 13.02 -3.01
C CYS A 458 2.65 13.63 -4.39
N ASN A 459 3.72 13.87 -5.17
CA ASN A 459 3.57 14.60 -6.44
C ASN A 459 3.01 13.72 -7.56
N SER A 460 2.88 12.41 -7.35
CA SER A 460 2.28 11.47 -8.29
C SER A 460 1.17 10.69 -7.60
N ILE A 461 -0.04 10.71 -8.16
CA ILE A 461 -1.21 10.07 -7.55
C ILE A 461 -1.88 9.14 -8.57
N PHE A 462 -2.17 7.92 -8.12
CA PHE A 462 -3.07 6.99 -8.78
C PHE A 462 -4.40 6.98 -8.04
N ALA A 463 -5.39 7.68 -8.60
CA ALA A 463 -6.74 7.74 -8.04
C ALA A 463 -7.64 6.68 -8.70
N MET A 464 -7.90 5.60 -7.96
CA MET A 464 -8.87 4.58 -8.33
C MET A 464 -10.28 4.99 -7.88
N ARG A 465 -11.29 4.14 -8.08
CA ARG A 465 -12.68 4.48 -7.73
C ARG A 465 -12.85 4.92 -6.28
N LEU A 466 -13.42 6.12 -6.09
CA LEU A 466 -13.74 6.76 -4.81
C LEU A 466 -15.25 7.02 -4.70
N GLY A 467 -15.89 6.44 -3.68
CA GLY A 467 -17.33 6.58 -3.48
C GLY A 467 -17.75 7.84 -2.72
N ASN A 468 -16.91 8.33 -1.80
CA ASN A 468 -17.22 9.45 -0.92
C ASN A 468 -16.91 10.80 -1.60
N GLU A 469 -17.85 11.75 -1.55
CA GLU A 469 -17.69 13.10 -2.11
C GLU A 469 -16.51 13.86 -1.51
N ARG A 470 -16.32 13.80 -0.18
CA ARG A 470 -15.19 14.45 0.49
C ARG A 470 -13.84 13.91 0.02
N ASP A 471 -13.76 12.60 -0.21
CA ASP A 471 -12.56 11.96 -0.75
C ASP A 471 -12.30 12.40 -2.20
N GLN A 472 -13.36 12.53 -3.00
CA GLN A 472 -13.25 13.02 -4.38
C GLN A 472 -12.80 14.49 -4.42
N GLU A 473 -13.33 15.35 -3.55
CA GLU A 473 -12.95 16.77 -3.46
C GLU A 473 -11.47 16.96 -3.13
N ILE A 474 -10.94 16.13 -2.24
CA ILE A 474 -9.52 16.20 -1.85
C ILE A 474 -8.62 15.80 -3.02
N ILE A 475 -8.98 14.75 -3.76
CA ILE A 475 -8.25 14.36 -4.96
C ILE A 475 -8.42 15.38 -6.08
N LYS A 476 -9.62 15.96 -6.27
CA LYS A 476 -9.86 17.10 -7.17
C LYS A 476 -8.92 18.26 -6.84
N GLY A 477 -8.82 18.66 -5.58
CA GLY A 477 -7.92 19.73 -5.15
C GLY A 477 -6.44 19.43 -5.38
N ALA A 478 -6.04 18.15 -5.43
CA ALA A 478 -4.67 17.74 -5.71
C ALA A 478 -4.31 17.73 -7.20
N ILE A 479 -5.30 17.58 -8.10
CA ILE A 479 -5.08 17.60 -9.54
C ILE A 479 -4.70 19.03 -9.98
N ARG A 480 -3.57 19.17 -10.67
CA ARG A 480 -3.16 20.45 -11.26
C ARG A 480 -3.41 20.45 -12.77
N GLY A 481 -3.79 21.59 -13.35
CA GLY A 481 -3.98 21.75 -14.80
C GLY A 481 -5.30 21.21 -15.36
N GLY A 482 -5.36 21.00 -16.69
CA GLY A 482 -6.55 20.63 -17.47
C GLY A 482 -7.07 19.19 -17.29
N ALA A 483 -6.83 18.58 -16.13
CA ALA A 483 -7.33 17.24 -15.79
C ALA A 483 -8.40 17.25 -14.71
N GLN A 484 -8.85 18.43 -14.28
CA GLN A 484 -9.95 18.57 -13.32
C GLN A 484 -11.24 17.90 -13.82
N SER A 485 -11.50 17.95 -15.12
CA SER A 485 -12.62 17.24 -15.73
C SER A 485 -12.51 15.72 -15.65
N MET A 486 -11.30 15.16 -15.59
CA MET A 486 -11.15 13.72 -15.37
C MET A 486 -11.65 13.31 -13.98
N ALA A 487 -11.61 14.21 -13.00
CA ALA A 487 -12.05 13.90 -11.64
C ALA A 487 -13.55 13.55 -11.55
N GLY A 488 -14.36 13.95 -12.53
CA GLY A 488 -15.76 13.53 -12.65
C GLY A 488 -15.94 12.02 -12.79
N PHE A 489 -14.91 11.30 -13.26
CA PHE A 489 -14.94 9.84 -13.39
C PHE A 489 -14.65 9.10 -12.08
N LEU A 490 -14.15 9.76 -11.03
CA LEU A 490 -13.69 9.09 -9.81
C LEU A 490 -14.74 8.17 -9.16
N SER A 491 -16.03 8.49 -9.29
CA SER A 491 -17.12 7.67 -8.76
C SER A 491 -17.48 6.45 -9.63
N SER A 492 -17.18 6.50 -10.93
CA SER A 492 -17.67 5.54 -11.93
C SER A 492 -16.57 4.69 -12.59
N ILE A 493 -15.30 4.93 -12.26
CA ILE A 493 -14.14 4.15 -12.73
C ILE A 493 -14.29 2.66 -12.41
N ALA A 494 -13.91 1.80 -13.35
CA ALA A 494 -13.99 0.34 -13.18
C ALA A 494 -12.92 -0.19 -12.21
N ASN A 495 -13.06 -1.44 -11.78
CA ASN A 495 -12.00 -2.09 -11.00
C ASN A 495 -10.71 -2.16 -11.85
N ARG A 496 -9.56 -1.96 -11.21
CA ARG A 496 -8.23 -1.89 -11.84
C ARG A 496 -8.01 -0.71 -12.78
N GLU A 497 -8.95 0.22 -12.85
CA GLU A 497 -8.72 1.49 -13.53
C GLU A 497 -8.30 2.57 -12.53
N ALA A 498 -7.55 3.55 -13.02
CA ALA A 498 -7.13 4.71 -12.25
C ALA A 498 -7.02 5.94 -13.14
N ILE A 499 -7.24 7.11 -12.54
CA ILE A 499 -6.74 8.38 -13.05
C ILE A 499 -5.35 8.57 -12.45
N ALA A 500 -4.36 8.61 -13.32
CA ALA A 500 -2.97 8.83 -12.98
C ALA A 500 -2.58 10.26 -13.34
N PHE A 501 -2.07 11.03 -12.38
CA PHE A 501 -1.67 12.41 -12.58
C PHE A 501 -0.51 12.80 -11.65
N GLY A 502 0.23 13.83 -12.04
CA GLY A 502 1.43 14.26 -11.34
C GLY A 502 2.70 14.07 -12.16
N GLU A 503 3.84 14.17 -11.49
CA GLU A 503 5.14 14.30 -12.17
C GLU A 503 5.68 13.00 -12.75
N ALA A 504 5.20 11.84 -12.31
CA ALA A 504 5.55 10.55 -12.92
C ALA A 504 4.96 10.33 -14.32
N PHE A 505 4.08 11.24 -14.77
CA PHE A 505 3.31 11.12 -16.00
C PHE A 505 3.51 12.35 -16.87
N SER A 506 3.61 12.18 -18.20
CA SER A 506 3.71 13.29 -19.14
C SER A 506 2.42 14.12 -19.20
N THR A 507 1.28 13.45 -19.10
CA THR A 507 -0.06 14.04 -19.15
C THR A 507 -0.98 13.19 -18.30
N PRO A 508 -1.92 13.78 -17.54
CA PRO A 508 -2.91 13.02 -16.81
C PRO A 508 -3.65 12.04 -17.71
N MET A 509 -3.78 10.79 -17.25
CA MET A 509 -4.31 9.70 -18.05
C MET A 509 -5.26 8.82 -17.26
N ARG A 510 -6.29 8.30 -17.95
CA ARG A 510 -7.09 7.19 -17.44
C ARG A 510 -6.49 5.90 -17.99
N LEU A 511 -6.04 5.04 -17.08
CA LEU A 511 -5.37 3.79 -17.40
C LEU A 511 -6.07 2.62 -16.74
N THR A 512 -5.90 1.45 -17.35
CA THR A 512 -6.23 0.15 -16.76
C THR A 512 -4.92 -0.55 -16.45
N PHE A 513 -4.70 -0.89 -15.18
CA PHE A 513 -3.50 -1.62 -14.76
C PHE A 513 -3.41 -2.97 -15.45
N GLU A 514 -2.20 -3.42 -15.75
CA GLU A 514 -1.93 -4.74 -16.33
C GLU A 514 -2.54 -5.88 -15.49
N THR A 515 -2.98 -6.95 -16.17
CA THR A 515 -3.49 -8.15 -15.48
C THR A 515 -2.32 -8.98 -14.97
N ILE A 516 -2.26 -9.21 -13.67
CA ILE A 516 -1.18 -9.98 -13.07
C ILE A 516 -1.63 -11.43 -12.86
N PRO A 517 -0.76 -12.43 -13.09
CA PRO A 517 -1.08 -13.82 -12.81
C PRO A 517 -1.58 -14.03 -11.39
N SER A 518 -2.58 -14.88 -11.26
CA SER A 518 -3.36 -14.98 -10.04
C SER A 518 -2.60 -15.50 -8.82
N HIS A 519 -1.44 -16.16 -9.02
CA HIS A 519 -0.54 -16.64 -7.96
C HIS A 519 0.35 -15.53 -7.37
N GLN A 520 0.42 -14.36 -8.01
CA GLN A 520 1.23 -13.21 -7.55
C GLN A 520 0.38 -12.14 -6.86
N LEU A 521 -0.94 -12.35 -6.75
CA LEU A 521 -1.85 -11.39 -6.13
C LEU A 521 -1.72 -11.42 -4.59
N PRO A 522 -1.72 -10.25 -3.91
CA PRO A 522 -1.72 -10.18 -2.45
C PRO A 522 -2.92 -10.90 -1.83
N GLY A 523 -2.74 -11.44 -0.62
CA GLY A 523 -3.83 -12.01 0.20
C GLY A 523 -4.40 -13.36 -0.25
N ARG A 524 -3.97 -13.90 -1.42
CA ARG A 524 -4.51 -15.17 -1.94
C ARG A 524 -4.24 -16.38 -1.03
N SER A 525 -3.06 -16.45 -0.43
CA SER A 525 -2.72 -17.52 0.51
C SER A 525 -3.65 -17.54 1.74
N LYS A 526 -4.06 -16.35 2.22
CA LYS A 526 -5.03 -16.20 3.31
C LYS A 526 -6.44 -16.57 2.90
N SER A 527 -6.89 -16.17 1.71
CA SER A 527 -8.23 -16.51 1.23
C SER A 527 -8.37 -18.00 0.90
N GLU A 528 -7.37 -18.64 0.29
CA GLU A 528 -7.36 -20.09 0.08
C GLU A 528 -7.27 -20.86 1.41
N SER A 529 -6.46 -20.42 2.37
CA SER A 529 -6.41 -21.02 3.72
C SER A 529 -7.74 -20.87 4.46
N ALA A 530 -8.36 -19.69 4.45
CA ALA A 530 -9.67 -19.44 5.05
C ALA A 530 -10.77 -20.29 4.37
N LEU A 531 -10.79 -20.38 3.05
CA LEU A 531 -11.77 -21.17 2.29
C LEU A 531 -11.53 -22.68 2.44
N SER A 532 -10.28 -23.13 2.54
CA SER A 532 -9.95 -24.55 2.79
C SER A 532 -10.35 -24.99 4.20
N GLY A 533 -10.20 -24.12 5.20
CA GLY A 533 -10.70 -24.34 6.56
C GLY A 533 -12.22 -24.49 6.65
N TRP A 534 -12.97 -23.88 5.72
CA TRP A 534 -14.43 -23.97 5.63
C TRP A 534 -14.91 -25.15 4.76
N ARG A 535 -14.04 -25.66 3.87
CA ARG A 535 -14.32 -26.81 2.99
C ARG A 535 -13.98 -28.16 3.61
N ASN A 536 -13.30 -28.21 4.76
CA ASN A 536 -13.25 -29.42 5.56
C ASN A 536 -14.60 -29.63 6.25
N ASP A 537 -15.19 -30.80 6.04
CA ASP A 537 -16.49 -31.27 6.55
C ASP A 537 -16.52 -31.50 8.08
N GLY A 538 -15.85 -30.63 8.84
CA GLY A 538 -15.73 -30.70 10.29
C GLY A 538 -16.55 -29.60 10.93
N LYS A 539 -17.64 -29.98 11.63
CA LYS A 539 -18.40 -29.11 12.54
C LYS A 539 -17.47 -28.13 13.25
N ILE A 540 -17.74 -26.83 13.12
CA ILE A 540 -17.11 -25.80 13.93
C ILE A 540 -17.37 -26.18 15.40
N SER A 541 -16.35 -26.71 16.07
CA SER A 541 -16.46 -27.12 17.47
C SER A 541 -16.35 -25.87 18.33
N LEU A 542 -17.44 -25.56 19.02
CA LEU A 542 -17.48 -24.49 20.00
C LEU A 542 -16.42 -24.74 21.09
N ASP A 543 -16.14 -26.01 21.41
CA ASP A 543 -15.08 -26.38 22.35
C ASP A 543 -13.69 -25.96 21.85
N ARG A 544 -13.37 -26.12 20.57
CA ARG A 544 -12.10 -25.60 20.00
C ARG A 544 -12.01 -24.08 20.00
N ILE A 545 -13.14 -23.39 19.77
CA ILE A 545 -13.20 -21.92 19.85
C ILE A 545 -13.02 -21.49 21.30
N VAL A 546 -13.70 -22.15 22.24
CA VAL A 546 -13.62 -21.90 23.68
C VAL A 546 -12.24 -22.25 24.21
N GLU A 547 -11.59 -23.32 23.74
CA GLU A 547 -10.19 -23.64 24.05
C GLU A 547 -9.24 -22.57 23.52
N LYS A 548 -9.46 -22.02 22.31
CA LYS A 548 -8.67 -20.87 21.81
C LYS A 548 -8.93 -19.59 22.58
N LEU A 549 -10.17 -19.32 22.99
CA LEU A 549 -10.55 -18.19 23.83
C LEU A 549 -9.93 -18.32 25.23
N ARG A 550 -9.94 -19.53 25.80
CA ARG A 550 -9.30 -19.86 27.07
C ARG A 550 -7.79 -19.92 26.97
N ALA A 551 -7.21 -20.30 25.82
CA ALA A 551 -5.77 -20.24 25.58
C ALA A 551 -5.27 -18.79 25.51
N PHE A 552 -6.12 -17.86 25.08
CA PHE A 552 -5.89 -16.42 25.19
C PHE A 552 -5.88 -15.93 26.65
N GLU A 553 -6.60 -16.62 27.55
CA GLU A 553 -6.56 -16.37 29.00
C GLU A 553 -5.45 -17.17 29.72
N SER A 554 -5.02 -18.30 29.19
CA SER A 554 -4.08 -19.23 29.84
C SER A 554 -2.60 -19.01 29.49
N SER A 555 -2.25 -18.06 28.62
CA SER A 555 -0.88 -17.52 28.55
C SER A 555 -0.44 -16.78 29.83
N SER A 556 -1.31 -16.74 30.84
CA SER A 556 -1.09 -16.21 32.18
C SER A 556 -0.40 -17.19 33.15
N GLN A 557 -0.12 -18.43 32.75
CA GLN A 557 0.63 -19.37 33.59
C GLN A 557 1.61 -20.17 32.74
N ALA A 558 2.89 -19.76 32.78
CA ALA A 558 4.00 -20.51 32.22
C ALA A 558 4.48 -21.56 33.23
N GLU A 559 4.83 -22.76 32.75
CA GLU A 559 5.83 -23.60 33.40
C GLU A 559 7.08 -23.72 32.51
N PRO A 560 8.28 -23.87 33.12
CA PRO A 560 9.56 -23.76 32.43
C PRO A 560 10.03 -25.12 31.92
N ALA A 561 10.72 -25.16 30.78
CA ALA A 561 11.59 -26.28 30.48
C ALA A 561 12.70 -25.90 29.50
N ASP A 562 13.92 -26.11 29.99
CA ASP A 562 15.19 -26.26 29.28
C ASP A 562 15.07 -26.99 27.93
N ARG A 563 15.81 -26.48 26.95
CA ARG A 563 16.75 -27.26 26.10
C ARG A 563 17.48 -26.32 25.13
N LEU A 564 18.73 -26.04 25.49
CA LEU A 564 19.80 -25.72 24.55
C LEU A 564 20.26 -27.01 23.88
N ALA A 565 20.30 -27.05 22.55
CA ALA A 565 21.34 -27.73 21.77
C ALA A 565 21.14 -27.47 20.26
N ASP A 566 22.17 -26.87 19.68
CA ASP A 566 22.76 -27.07 18.34
C ASP A 566 21.87 -27.10 17.09
N ASP A 567 22.02 -26.05 16.27
CA ASP A 567 22.15 -26.22 14.81
C ASP A 567 22.92 -25.03 14.21
N ASP A 568 24.25 -25.09 14.33
CA ASP A 568 25.18 -24.42 13.42
C ASP A 568 25.27 -25.25 12.13
N ASN A 569 24.83 -24.69 11.00
CA ASN A 569 25.46 -24.87 9.67
C ASN A 569 24.68 -24.12 8.58
N LEU A 570 25.05 -22.86 8.38
CA LEU A 570 24.59 -21.97 7.31
C LEU A 570 25.76 -21.55 6.41
N TRP A 571 26.61 -22.51 6.02
CA TRP A 571 27.64 -22.31 4.99
C TRP A 571 27.77 -23.58 4.14
N GLY A 572 27.59 -23.44 2.83
CA GLY A 572 27.46 -24.56 1.90
C GLY A 572 28.78 -25.10 1.34
N ASN A 573 28.72 -26.31 0.77
CA ASN A 573 29.17 -26.61 -0.61
C ASN A 573 28.87 -28.09 -1.00
N PRO A 574 28.92 -28.43 -2.31
CA PRO A 574 28.09 -29.48 -2.94
C PRO A 574 28.79 -30.84 -3.06
N VAL A 575 28.02 -31.92 -3.37
CA VAL A 575 28.31 -32.94 -4.42
C VAL A 575 27.41 -34.20 -4.33
N SER A 576 26.91 -34.58 -5.52
CA SER A 576 26.52 -35.90 -6.10
C SER A 576 25.52 -36.88 -5.46
N THR A 577 24.44 -37.09 -6.24
CA THR A 577 23.83 -38.37 -6.68
C THR A 577 24.27 -39.69 -6.04
N THR A 578 23.29 -40.45 -5.52
CA THR A 578 23.11 -41.88 -5.84
C THR A 578 21.66 -42.33 -5.61
N HIS A 579 21.14 -43.08 -6.59
CA HIS A 579 19.89 -43.83 -6.61
C HIS A 579 19.69 -44.77 -5.40
N ARG A 580 18.42 -45.02 -5.03
CA ARG A 580 17.85 -46.37 -4.90
C ARG A 580 16.32 -46.35 -4.74
N ASP A 581 15.66 -47.11 -5.62
CA ASP A 581 14.26 -47.53 -5.57
C ASP A 581 13.99 -48.56 -4.47
N HIS A 582 12.75 -48.61 -3.93
CA HIS A 582 11.85 -49.78 -3.97
C HIS A 582 10.57 -49.61 -3.10
N ALA A 583 9.43 -49.59 -3.80
CA ALA A 583 8.19 -50.37 -3.65
C ALA A 583 7.53 -50.71 -2.27
N SER A 584 6.25 -50.29 -2.18
CA SER A 584 5.00 -51.01 -1.81
C SER A 584 4.85 -51.73 -0.45
N ILE A 585 3.86 -51.28 0.34
CA ILE A 585 2.98 -52.14 1.17
C ILE A 585 1.56 -51.55 1.20
N GLU A 586 0.70 -52.02 0.28
CA GLU A 586 -0.75 -52.15 0.51
C GLU A 586 -0.95 -53.47 1.23
N GLU A 587 -1.48 -53.45 2.45
CA GLU A 587 -2.24 -54.55 3.08
C GLU A 587 -2.45 -54.20 4.56
N GLN A 588 -3.59 -53.59 4.88
CA GLN A 588 -4.30 -53.76 6.16
C GLN A 588 -5.56 -52.88 6.20
N PHE A 589 -6.47 -53.15 5.27
CA PHE A 589 -7.90 -52.95 5.48
C PHE A 589 -8.56 -54.28 5.13
N HIS A 590 -9.09 -55.00 6.13
CA HIS A 590 -10.38 -55.71 6.09
C HIS A 590 -10.46 -56.79 7.17
N ARG A 591 -11.37 -56.55 8.13
CA ARG A 591 -12.15 -57.44 9.02
C ARG A 591 -12.16 -56.77 10.42
N ALA A 592 -13.29 -56.46 11.05
CA ALA A 592 -14.61 -57.04 10.95
C ALA A 592 -15.69 -56.03 11.40
N SER A 593 -16.86 -56.18 10.78
CA SER A 593 -18.16 -55.63 11.14
C SER A 593 -18.80 -56.39 12.31
N SER A 594 -19.31 -55.68 13.32
CA SER A 594 -20.46 -56.12 14.12
C SER A 594 -21.09 -54.96 14.90
N LEU A 595 -22.30 -54.56 14.49
CA LEU A 595 -23.20 -53.67 15.21
C LEU A 595 -23.82 -54.37 16.43
N LYS A 596 -24.00 -53.64 17.55
CA LYS A 596 -25.01 -53.84 18.62
C LYS A 596 -25.21 -52.54 19.43
N PRO A 597 -26.32 -52.38 20.19
CA PRO A 597 -27.26 -51.26 20.05
C PRO A 597 -27.08 -50.10 21.06
N GLN A 598 -27.65 -48.95 20.70
CA GLN A 598 -27.72 -47.72 21.48
C GLN A 598 -28.53 -47.86 22.78
N THR A 599 -28.01 -47.30 23.87
CA THR A 599 -28.72 -47.03 25.13
C THR A 599 -29.70 -45.86 24.96
N PRO A 600 -30.89 -45.87 25.59
CA PRO A 600 -31.85 -44.78 25.46
C PRO A 600 -31.41 -43.54 26.27
N LEU A 601 -31.57 -42.36 25.65
CA LEU A 601 -31.41 -41.04 26.29
C LEU A 601 -32.35 -40.88 27.50
N SER A 602 -31.85 -40.23 28.55
CA SER A 602 -32.58 -40.00 29.80
C SER A 602 -33.80 -39.07 29.61
N LEU A 603 -34.80 -39.22 30.48
CA LEU A 603 -36.06 -38.47 30.46
C LEU A 603 -35.86 -36.93 30.47
N ASP A 604 -34.80 -36.45 31.12
CA ASP A 604 -34.48 -35.02 31.19
C ASP A 604 -34.06 -34.44 29.83
N THR A 605 -33.42 -35.23 28.98
CA THR A 605 -33.02 -34.77 27.64
C THR A 605 -34.24 -34.66 26.71
N LYS A 606 -35.26 -35.50 26.89
CA LYS A 606 -36.49 -35.44 26.10
C LYS A 606 -37.36 -34.23 26.46
N GLN A 607 -37.52 -33.93 27.75
CA GLN A 607 -38.27 -32.75 28.20
C GLN A 607 -37.60 -31.43 27.79
N SER A 608 -36.26 -31.41 27.73
CA SER A 608 -35.50 -30.23 27.27
C SER A 608 -35.67 -29.97 25.77
N ILE A 609 -35.77 -31.03 24.96
CA ILE A 609 -36.00 -30.92 23.52
C ILE A 609 -37.44 -30.48 23.21
N GLU A 610 -38.43 -30.94 23.97
CA GLU A 610 -39.83 -30.49 23.82
C GLU A 610 -40.00 -29.01 24.19
N LYS A 611 -39.44 -28.54 25.32
CA LYS A 611 -39.47 -27.12 25.71
C LYS A 611 -38.82 -26.22 24.66
N MET A 612 -37.75 -26.68 24.03
CA MET A 612 -37.07 -25.92 22.98
C MET A 612 -37.87 -25.89 21.68
N GLY A 613 -38.62 -26.95 21.37
CA GLY A 613 -39.56 -27.00 20.25
C GLY A 613 -40.75 -26.05 20.41
N GLU A 614 -41.28 -25.89 21.64
CA GLU A 614 -42.36 -24.93 21.93
C GLU A 614 -41.89 -23.48 21.84
N LEU A 615 -40.68 -23.17 22.33
CA LEU A 615 -40.07 -21.84 22.23
C LEU A 615 -39.83 -21.42 20.76
N VAL A 616 -39.39 -22.34 19.90
CA VAL A 616 -39.20 -22.05 18.48
C VAL A 616 -40.55 -21.84 17.76
N ARG A 617 -41.63 -22.50 18.22
CA ARG A 617 -42.98 -22.27 17.67
C ARG A 617 -43.59 -20.95 18.13
N SER A 618 -43.32 -20.48 19.35
CA SER A 618 -43.79 -19.17 19.80
C SER A 618 -43.09 -18.03 19.04
N PHE A 619 -41.77 -18.14 18.83
CA PHE A 619 -40.99 -17.16 18.07
C PHE A 619 -41.40 -17.05 16.59
N ARG A 620 -41.95 -18.12 15.99
CA ARG A 620 -42.47 -18.08 14.61
C ARG A 620 -43.83 -17.42 14.50
N LYS A 621 -44.68 -17.47 15.53
CA LYS A 621 -46.01 -16.84 15.52
C LYS A 621 -45.99 -15.33 15.77
N ASP A 622 -44.98 -14.82 16.47
CA ASP A 622 -44.84 -13.37 16.72
C ASP A 622 -44.27 -12.58 15.53
N ARG A 623 -43.85 -13.27 14.46
CA ARG A 623 -43.37 -12.63 13.22
C ARG A 623 -44.43 -12.48 12.13
N GLU A 624 -45.65 -12.98 12.35
CA GLU A 624 -46.78 -12.92 11.41
C GLU A 624 -48.01 -12.17 11.97
N ARG A 625 -47.79 -11.23 12.90
CA ARG A 625 -48.82 -10.28 13.37
C ARG A 625 -48.39 -8.83 13.19
#